data_AF-A0A357N6Y7-F1
#
_entry.id   AF-A0A357N6Y7-F1
#
_cell.length_a   1.000
_cell.length_b   1.000
_cell.length_c   1.000
_cell.angle_alpha   90.00
_cell.angle_beta   90.00
_cell.angle_gamma   90.00
#
_symmetry.space_group_name_H-M   'P 1'
#
loop_
_entity.id
_entity.type
_entity.pdbx_description
1 polymer ?
#
loop_
_entity_poly.entity_id
_entity_poly.type
_entity_poly.pdbx_seq_one_letter_code
_entity_poly.pdbx_strand_id
1 'polypeptide(L)'
;MCTFITLFLPTSLAHVDAAAIMERSGRCLFAQDSPSLQAAVGSGWQPWLSAAHCDCGTALASARAEPEWKGDADRWRKKGWSEAKIARALAEQLARHAQDQQLRRDKALGDAGQWLQRIDALLQSGAARIGLLVRDYDGAVGARQPVPPERHWSRGQLAAADLLALAPGTLHWIERG
;
A
#
# COMPACT_ATOMS: atom_id res chain seq x y z
N MET A 1 -5.32 14.82 -0.41
CA MET A 1 -4.84 13.69 -1.22
C MET A 1 -5.34 12.40 -0.61
N CYS A 2 -5.88 11.50 -1.43
CA CYS A 2 -6.27 10.15 -1.01
C CYS A 2 -5.43 9.12 -1.75
N THR A 3 -4.94 8.11 -1.05
CA THR A 3 -4.18 7.01 -1.66
C THR A 3 -5.12 5.89 -2.05
N PHE A 4 -4.92 5.30 -3.21
CA PHE A 4 -5.65 4.12 -3.68
C PHE A 4 -4.69 3.06 -4.18
N ILE A 5 -5.07 1.80 -3.94
CA ILE A 5 -4.41 0.61 -4.46
C ILE A 5 -5.27 0.10 -5.62
N THR A 6 -4.70 0.17 -6.83
CA THR A 6 -5.29 -0.33 -8.06
C THR A 6 -4.65 -1.67 -8.44
N LEU A 7 -5.50 -2.68 -8.67
CA LEU A 7 -5.13 -3.95 -9.27
C LEU A 7 -5.43 -3.92 -10.77
N PHE A 8 -4.49 -4.39 -11.57
CA PHE A 8 -4.69 -4.61 -13.00
C PHE A 8 -4.79 -6.11 -13.25
N LEU A 9 -5.97 -6.54 -13.65
CA LEU A 9 -6.27 -7.95 -13.93
C LEU A 9 -6.42 -8.15 -15.43
N PRO A 10 -5.96 -9.30 -15.98
CA PRO A 10 -6.15 -9.57 -17.39
C PRO A 10 -7.65 -9.73 -17.68
N THR A 11 -8.12 -9.21 -18.81
CA THR A 11 -9.54 -9.28 -19.20
C THR A 11 -10.02 -10.70 -19.48
N SER A 12 -9.10 -11.65 -19.67
CA SER A 12 -9.39 -13.07 -19.77
C SER A 12 -9.68 -13.76 -18.43
N LEU A 13 -9.33 -13.13 -17.30
CA LEU A 13 -9.66 -13.66 -15.97
C LEU A 13 -11.12 -13.34 -15.64
N ALA A 14 -11.88 -14.36 -15.24
CA ALA A 14 -13.26 -14.19 -14.85
C ALA A 14 -13.38 -13.26 -13.63
N HIS A 15 -14.14 -12.17 -13.78
CA HIS A 15 -14.34 -11.18 -12.71
C HIS A 15 -14.93 -11.81 -11.44
N VAL A 16 -15.88 -12.75 -11.57
CA VAL A 16 -16.52 -13.42 -10.43
C VAL A 16 -15.50 -14.14 -9.55
N ASP A 17 -14.54 -14.84 -10.17
CA ASP A 17 -13.49 -15.57 -9.44
C ASP A 17 -12.54 -14.58 -8.74
N ALA A 18 -12.12 -13.54 -9.44
CA ALA A 18 -11.26 -12.51 -8.88
C ALA A 18 -11.94 -11.75 -7.72
N ALA A 19 -13.22 -11.42 -7.86
CA ALA A 19 -14.01 -10.76 -6.82
C ALA A 19 -14.13 -11.66 -5.58
N ALA A 20 -14.47 -12.95 -5.75
CA ALA A 20 -14.55 -13.91 -4.65
C ALA A 20 -13.21 -14.09 -3.91
N ILE A 21 -12.08 -14.02 -4.62
CA ILE A 21 -10.75 -14.04 -3.99
C ILE A 21 -10.55 -12.79 -3.10
N MET A 22 -10.88 -11.61 -3.61
CA MET A 22 -10.70 -10.36 -2.87
C MET A 22 -11.66 -10.26 -1.67
N GLU A 23 -12.93 -10.65 -1.85
CA GLU A 23 -13.98 -10.59 -0.82
C GLU A 23 -13.69 -11.48 0.39
N ARG A 24 -13.18 -12.71 0.17
CA ARG A 24 -12.79 -13.62 1.26
C ARG A 24 -11.77 -13.03 2.23
N SER A 25 -11.06 -12.00 1.79
CA SER A 25 -10.00 -11.33 2.53
C SER A 25 -10.37 -9.90 2.96
N GLY A 26 -11.66 -9.55 2.92
CA GLY A 26 -12.18 -8.24 3.35
C GLY A 26 -11.91 -7.10 2.38
N ARG A 27 -11.60 -7.39 1.12
CA ARG A 27 -11.38 -6.43 0.04
C ARG A 27 -12.44 -6.59 -1.04
N CYS A 28 -12.48 -5.69 -2.00
CA CYS A 28 -13.45 -5.72 -3.09
C CYS A 28 -12.80 -5.23 -4.38
N LEU A 29 -13.45 -5.46 -5.51
CA LEU A 29 -12.99 -4.99 -6.82
C LEU A 29 -14.02 -4.04 -7.39
N PHE A 30 -13.70 -2.75 -7.43
CA PHE A 30 -14.52 -1.75 -8.12
C PHE A 30 -13.85 -1.36 -9.43
N ALA A 31 -14.56 -1.50 -10.55
CA ALA A 31 -14.00 -1.15 -11.84
C ALA A 31 -13.61 0.33 -11.84
N GLN A 32 -12.35 0.62 -12.18
CA GLN A 32 -11.87 1.98 -12.26
C GLN A 32 -12.05 2.46 -13.70
N ASP A 33 -13.04 3.32 -13.93
CA ASP A 33 -13.16 4.01 -15.22
C ASP A 33 -12.09 5.11 -15.32
N SER A 34 -10.90 4.73 -15.78
CA SER A 34 -9.78 5.64 -16.01
C SER A 34 -9.22 5.42 -17.42
N PRO A 35 -9.67 6.22 -18.41
CA PRO A 35 -9.17 6.15 -19.77
C PRO A 35 -7.64 6.31 -19.87
N SER A 36 -7.03 7.12 -18.99
CA SER A 36 -5.56 7.28 -18.96
C SER A 36 -4.83 6.02 -18.51
N LEU A 37 -5.34 5.31 -17.50
CA LEU A 37 -4.73 4.06 -17.06
C LEU A 37 -4.97 2.96 -18.09
N GLN A 38 -6.18 2.88 -18.64
CA GLN A 38 -6.52 1.94 -19.69
C GLN A 38 -5.64 2.11 -20.93
N ALA A 39 -5.36 3.35 -21.34
CA ALA A 39 -4.45 3.65 -22.44
C ALA A 39 -3.00 3.27 -22.13
N ALA A 40 -2.57 3.35 -20.85
CA ALA A 40 -1.23 2.97 -20.44
C ALA A 40 -1.02 1.45 -20.49
N VAL A 41 -1.99 0.66 -20.03
CA VAL A 41 -1.84 -0.80 -19.93
C VAL A 41 -2.37 -1.58 -21.14
N GLY A 42 -3.20 -0.95 -21.97
CA GLY A 42 -3.82 -1.57 -23.14
C GLY A 42 -5.10 -2.36 -22.82
N SER A 43 -5.83 -2.78 -23.86
CA SER A 43 -7.16 -3.42 -23.75
C SER A 43 -7.17 -4.83 -23.15
N GLY A 44 -5.99 -5.44 -22.99
CA GLY A 44 -5.86 -6.75 -22.33
C GLY A 44 -5.99 -6.70 -20.81
N TRP A 45 -6.10 -5.52 -20.22
CA TRP A 45 -6.06 -5.29 -18.77
C TRP A 45 -7.23 -4.44 -18.31
N GLN A 46 -7.78 -4.73 -17.14
CA GLN A 46 -8.80 -3.92 -16.50
C GLN A 46 -8.26 -3.41 -15.15
N PRO A 47 -8.26 -2.09 -14.90
CA PRO A 47 -7.95 -1.54 -13.59
C PRO A 47 -9.15 -1.67 -12.63
N TRP A 48 -8.86 -2.07 -11.40
CA TRP A 48 -9.80 -2.28 -10.31
C TRP A 48 -9.28 -1.64 -9.02
N LEU A 49 -10.11 -0.84 -8.35
CA LEU A 49 -9.82 -0.37 -7.00
C LEU A 49 -10.06 -1.52 -6.00
N SER A 50 -9.17 -1.64 -5.02
CA SER A 50 -9.22 -2.72 -4.01
C SER A 50 -10.16 -2.46 -2.83
N ALA A 51 -10.76 -1.27 -2.77
CA ALA A 51 -11.62 -0.81 -1.69
C ALA A 51 -12.68 0.17 -2.20
N ALA A 52 -13.81 0.27 -1.48
CA ALA A 52 -14.90 1.21 -1.78
C ALA A 52 -14.51 2.67 -1.47
N HIS A 53 -13.55 2.83 -0.57
CA HIS A 53 -13.02 4.11 -0.12
C HIS A 53 -11.50 4.12 -0.34
N CYS A 54 -10.86 5.25 -0.04
CA CYS A 54 -9.41 5.35 -0.12
C CYS A 54 -8.70 4.33 0.78
N ASP A 55 -7.54 3.90 0.35
CA ASP A 55 -6.64 2.99 1.06
C ASP A 55 -5.77 3.70 2.10
N CYS A 56 -6.02 4.99 2.38
CA CYS A 56 -5.28 5.78 3.36
C CYS A 56 -5.14 5.04 4.70
N GLY A 57 -3.91 4.95 5.22
CA GLY A 57 -3.64 4.28 6.49
C GLY A 57 -3.49 2.76 6.40
N THR A 58 -3.67 2.15 5.22
CA THR A 58 -3.32 0.74 4.98
C THR A 58 -1.82 0.58 4.77
N ALA A 59 -1.27 -0.62 4.98
CA ALA A 59 0.18 -0.81 4.99
C ALA A 59 0.86 -0.41 3.67
N LEU A 60 0.27 -0.79 2.54
CA LEU A 60 0.79 -0.42 1.22
C LEU A 60 0.62 1.08 0.90
N ALA A 61 -0.42 1.72 1.42
CA ALA A 61 -0.68 3.15 1.21
C ALA A 61 0.00 4.07 2.24
N SER A 62 0.56 3.51 3.31
CA SER A 62 1.19 4.22 4.41
C SER A 62 2.70 4.41 4.25
N ALA A 63 3.25 4.24 3.04
CA ALA A 63 4.67 4.43 2.73
C ALA A 63 5.20 5.87 2.91
N ARG A 64 4.42 6.78 3.50
CA ARG A 64 4.89 8.12 3.85
C ARG A 64 5.88 8.01 5.00
N ALA A 65 7.03 8.65 4.84
CA ALA A 65 8.02 8.80 5.91
C ALA A 65 7.32 9.33 7.16
N GLU A 66 7.43 8.58 8.27
CA GLU A 66 6.95 9.05 9.57
C GLU A 66 7.59 10.41 9.85
N PRO A 67 6.80 11.41 10.29
CA PRO A 67 7.36 12.69 10.64
C PRO A 67 8.46 12.50 11.69
N GLU A 68 9.58 13.18 11.49
CA GLU A 68 10.71 13.16 12.42
C GLU A 68 10.22 13.47 13.84
N TRP A 69 10.57 12.60 14.79
CA TRP A 69 10.19 12.79 16.18
C TRP A 69 10.85 14.06 16.72
N LYS A 70 10.04 15.09 16.98
CA LYS A 70 10.47 16.30 17.67
C LYS A 70 10.09 16.16 19.14
N GLY A 71 11.06 15.78 19.98
CA GLY A 71 10.86 15.70 21.42
C GLY A 71 10.46 17.05 22.04
N ASP A 72 9.72 17.00 23.15
CA ASP A 72 9.14 18.17 23.83
C ASP A 72 10.13 18.90 24.77
N ALA A 73 11.44 18.64 24.64
CA ALA A 73 12.47 19.03 25.61
C ALA A 73 12.49 20.55 25.90
N ASP A 74 12.44 21.37 24.84
CA ASP A 74 12.44 22.84 24.96
C ASP A 74 11.19 23.37 25.66
N ARG A 75 10.04 22.71 25.43
CA ARG A 75 8.78 23.05 26.09
C ARG A 75 8.83 22.71 27.58
N TRP A 76 9.49 21.63 27.97
CA TRP A 76 9.64 21.25 29.38
C TRP A 76 10.67 22.12 30.11
N ARG A 77 11.78 22.52 29.45
CA ARG A 77 12.70 23.52 30.00
C ARG A 77 11.98 24.84 30.30
N LYS A 78 11.16 25.33 29.36
CA LYS A 78 10.34 26.54 29.57
C LYS A 78 9.33 26.42 30.73
N LYS A 79 8.97 25.20 31.12
CA LYS A 79 8.08 24.90 32.27
C LYS A 79 8.84 24.68 33.57
N GLY A 80 10.16 24.92 33.60
CA GLY A 80 10.99 24.80 34.80
C GLY A 80 11.29 23.36 35.23
N TRP A 81 11.21 22.40 34.32
CA TRP A 81 11.62 21.02 34.63
C TRP A 81 13.15 20.95 34.78
N SER A 82 13.63 20.12 35.71
CA SER A 82 15.06 19.83 35.82
C SER A 82 15.53 18.96 34.65
N GLU A 83 16.81 19.06 34.30
CA GLU A 83 17.41 18.26 33.22
C GLU A 83 17.25 16.75 33.45
N ALA A 84 17.36 16.28 34.70
CA ALA A 84 17.13 14.88 35.04
C ALA A 84 15.68 14.44 34.75
N LYS A 85 14.69 15.31 35.03
CA LYS A 85 13.28 15.04 34.76
C LYS A 85 12.98 15.04 33.25
N ILE A 86 13.62 15.95 32.51
CA ILE A 86 13.52 16.02 31.05
C ILE A 86 14.13 14.77 30.41
N ALA A 87 15.35 14.38 30.80
CA ALA A 87 16.02 13.20 30.28
C ALA A 87 15.19 11.92 30.48
N ARG A 88 14.63 11.74 31.68
CA ARG A 88 13.74 10.61 31.96
C ARG A 88 12.49 10.61 31.08
N ALA A 89 11.82 11.76 30.94
CA ALA A 89 10.60 11.86 30.14
C ALA A 89 10.87 11.66 28.64
N LEU A 90 12.03 12.12 28.13
CA LEU A 90 12.46 11.82 26.76
C LEU A 90 12.72 10.33 26.56
N ALA A 91 13.40 9.66 27.50
CA ALA A 91 13.64 8.23 27.43
C ALA A 91 12.33 7.43 27.42
N GLU A 92 11.37 7.78 28.28
CA GLU A 92 10.04 7.15 28.32
C GLU A 92 9.21 7.42 27.05
N GLN A 93 9.36 8.60 26.42
CA GLN A 93 8.72 8.88 25.13
C GLN A 93 9.37 8.11 23.99
N LEU A 94 10.70 8.05 23.93
CA LEU A 94 11.44 7.30 22.92
C LEU A 94 11.13 5.81 22.99
N ALA A 95 11.07 5.24 24.20
CA ALA A 95 10.73 3.83 24.40
C ALA A 95 9.30 3.51 23.90
N ARG A 96 8.32 4.36 24.24
CA ARG A 96 6.94 4.20 23.73
C ARG A 96 6.87 4.36 22.22
N HIS A 97 7.52 5.37 21.67
CA HIS A 97 7.55 5.60 20.23
C HIS A 97 8.19 4.42 19.48
N ALA A 98 9.28 3.85 20.00
CA ALA A 98 9.90 2.66 19.42
C ALA A 98 8.97 1.43 19.47
N GLN A 99 8.26 1.22 20.59
CA GLN A 99 7.27 0.15 20.71
C GLN A 99 6.12 0.32 19.72
N ASP A 100 5.56 1.52 19.62
CA ASP A 100 4.49 1.85 18.68
C ASP A 100 4.94 1.68 17.22
N GLN A 101 6.19 2.04 16.90
CA GLN A 101 6.77 1.78 15.59
C GLN A 101 6.89 0.29 15.29
N GLN A 102 7.33 -0.51 16.27
CA GLN A 102 7.44 -1.96 16.09
C GLN A 102 6.07 -2.59 15.84
N LEU A 103 5.06 -2.27 16.66
CA LEU A 103 3.70 -2.76 16.49
C LEU A 103 3.11 -2.38 15.13
N ARG A 104 3.37 -1.15 14.66
CA ARG A 104 2.95 -0.70 13.33
C ARG A 104 3.64 -1.47 12.20
N ARG A 105 4.95 -1.73 12.33
CA ARG A 105 5.70 -2.56 11.37
C ARG A 105 5.17 -3.98 11.30
N ASP A 106 4.94 -4.60 12.45
CA ASP A 106 4.43 -5.98 12.52
C ASP A 106 3.03 -6.08 11.89
N LYS A 107 2.16 -5.10 12.17
CA LYS A 107 0.85 -5.00 11.54
C LYS A 107 0.97 -4.79 10.02
N ALA A 108 1.88 -3.93 9.58
CA ALA A 108 2.10 -3.66 8.16
C ALA A 108 2.61 -4.91 7.42
N LEU A 109 3.52 -5.66 8.01
CA LEU A 109 4.01 -6.93 7.47
C LEU A 109 2.88 -7.96 7.38
N GLY A 110 2.01 -8.03 8.39
CA GLY A 110 0.82 -8.89 8.36
C GLY A 110 -0.14 -8.55 7.21
N ASP A 111 -0.45 -7.27 7.00
CA ASP A 111 -1.30 -6.81 5.89
C ASP A 111 -0.66 -7.08 4.52
N ALA A 112 0.64 -6.82 4.37
CA ALA A 112 1.39 -7.16 3.17
C ALA A 112 1.43 -8.67 2.90
N GLY A 113 1.52 -9.49 3.94
CA GLY A 113 1.40 -10.95 3.83
C GLY A 113 0.04 -11.38 3.27
N GLN A 114 -1.05 -10.76 3.72
CA GLN A 114 -2.37 -11.02 3.15
C GLN A 114 -2.47 -10.56 1.68
N TRP A 115 -1.80 -9.46 1.31
CA TRP A 115 -1.72 -9.03 -0.08
C TRP A 115 -1.01 -10.05 -0.97
N LEU A 116 0.08 -10.64 -0.50
CA LEU A 116 0.74 -11.74 -1.22
C LEU A 116 -0.19 -12.94 -1.39
N GLN A 117 -0.95 -13.32 -0.36
CA GLN A 117 -1.93 -14.41 -0.46
C GLN A 117 -3.01 -14.13 -1.52
N ARG A 118 -3.48 -12.88 -1.63
CA ARG A 118 -4.43 -12.45 -2.67
C ARG A 118 -3.81 -12.57 -4.06
N ILE A 119 -2.59 -12.07 -4.22
CA ILE A 119 -1.83 -12.15 -5.47
C ILE A 119 -1.62 -13.62 -5.87
N ASP A 120 -1.23 -14.48 -4.93
CA ASP A 120 -1.08 -15.93 -5.18
C ASP A 120 -2.37 -16.57 -5.66
N ALA A 121 -3.49 -16.30 -4.97
CA ALA A 121 -4.78 -16.86 -5.34
C ALA A 121 -5.22 -16.40 -6.74
N LEU A 122 -5.01 -15.14 -7.09
CA LEU A 122 -5.31 -14.59 -8.42
C LEU A 122 -4.42 -15.20 -9.52
N LEU A 123 -3.12 -15.42 -9.23
CA LEU A 123 -2.21 -16.10 -10.17
C LEU A 123 -2.59 -17.59 -10.35
N GLN A 124 -3.03 -18.23 -9.28
CA GLN A 124 -3.50 -19.62 -9.29
C GLN A 124 -4.82 -19.79 -10.03
N SER A 125 -5.70 -18.78 -10.01
CA SER A 125 -6.96 -18.77 -10.77
C SER A 125 -6.77 -18.51 -12.27
N GLY A 126 -5.53 -18.48 -12.77
CA GLY A 126 -5.23 -18.44 -14.20
C GLY A 126 -4.65 -17.12 -14.71
N ALA A 127 -4.44 -16.12 -13.85
CA ALA A 127 -3.69 -14.93 -14.27
C ALA A 127 -2.20 -15.28 -14.44
N ALA A 128 -1.65 -15.05 -15.64
CA ALA A 128 -0.20 -15.22 -15.87
C ALA A 128 0.62 -14.15 -15.11
N ARG A 129 0.05 -12.94 -14.97
CA ARG A 129 0.59 -11.83 -14.21
C ARG A 129 -0.52 -10.90 -13.72
N ILE A 130 -0.21 -10.09 -12.72
CA ILE A 130 -1.11 -9.08 -12.13
C ILE A 130 -0.35 -7.77 -12.00
N GLY A 131 -1.00 -6.64 -12.26
CA GLY A 131 -0.41 -5.33 -11.97
C GLY A 131 -0.89 -4.78 -10.62
N LEU A 132 -0.01 -4.12 -9.88
CA LEU A 132 -0.29 -3.43 -8.63
C LEU A 132 0.23 -2.00 -8.70
N LEU A 133 -0.63 -1.02 -8.42
CA LEU A 133 -0.27 0.40 -8.39
C LEU A 133 -0.81 1.02 -7.10
N VAL A 134 0.07 1.61 -6.30
CA VAL A 134 -0.31 2.46 -5.16
C VAL A 134 -0.11 3.90 -5.57
N ARG A 135 -1.15 4.74 -5.51
CA ARG A 135 -1.04 6.13 -6.00
C ARG A 135 -1.89 7.09 -5.18
N ASP A 136 -1.35 8.28 -4.97
CA ASP A 136 -2.06 9.43 -4.40
C ASP A 136 -2.86 10.17 -5.48
N TYR A 137 -4.09 10.55 -5.14
CA TYR A 137 -4.98 11.32 -5.99
C TYR A 137 -5.38 12.63 -5.28
N ASP A 138 -5.26 13.74 -6.00
CA ASP A 138 -5.67 15.08 -5.55
C ASP A 138 -7.11 15.45 -5.95
N GLY A 139 -7.78 14.54 -6.66
CA GLY A 139 -9.14 14.72 -7.13
C GLY A 139 -9.78 13.37 -7.50
N ALA A 140 -10.63 13.37 -8.53
CA ALA A 140 -11.30 12.15 -8.97
C ALA A 140 -10.30 11.07 -9.43
N VAL A 141 -10.53 9.83 -9.01
CA VAL A 141 -9.68 8.67 -9.30
C VAL A 141 -9.65 8.32 -10.80
N GLY A 142 -10.68 8.71 -11.55
CA GLY A 142 -10.76 8.59 -13.02
C GLY A 142 -10.17 9.76 -13.80
N ALA A 143 -9.71 10.83 -13.13
CA ALA A 143 -9.13 11.99 -13.81
C ALA A 143 -7.86 11.59 -14.60
N ARG A 144 -7.51 12.37 -15.63
CA ARG A 144 -6.30 12.12 -16.43
C ARG A 144 -5.08 12.10 -15.52
N GLN A 145 -4.36 10.98 -15.54
CA GLN A 145 -3.11 10.78 -14.81
C GLN A 145 -1.92 10.60 -15.76
N PRO A 146 -0.69 10.91 -15.33
CA PRO A 146 0.50 10.49 -16.06
C PRO A 146 0.62 8.96 -16.09
N VAL A 147 1.19 8.47 -17.18
CA VAL A 147 1.53 7.05 -17.36
C VAL A 147 2.51 6.65 -16.24
N PRO A 148 2.18 5.64 -15.41
CA PRO A 148 3.13 5.13 -14.41
C PRO A 148 4.38 4.56 -15.09
N PRO A 149 5.58 4.74 -14.51
CA PRO A 149 6.69 3.85 -14.83
C PRO A 149 6.33 2.41 -14.42
N GLU A 150 6.94 1.43 -15.09
CA GLU A 150 6.65 0.01 -14.87
C GLU A 150 7.86 -0.71 -14.26
N ARG A 151 7.58 -1.72 -13.42
CA ARG A 151 8.58 -2.68 -12.93
C ARG A 151 8.01 -4.07 -12.90
N HIS A 152 8.85 -5.07 -13.17
CA HIS A 152 8.46 -6.47 -13.20
C HIS A 152 9.10 -7.24 -12.06
N TRP A 153 8.35 -8.18 -11.52
CA TRP A 153 8.76 -9.04 -10.42
C TRP A 153 8.32 -10.48 -10.70
N SER A 154 9.21 -11.43 -10.44
CA SER A 154 8.78 -12.82 -10.27
C SER A 154 8.13 -12.99 -8.90
N ARG A 155 6.97 -13.63 -8.84
CA ARG A 155 6.26 -13.87 -7.57
C ARG A 155 7.12 -14.62 -6.57
N GLY A 156 7.93 -15.59 -7.02
CA GLY A 156 8.83 -16.37 -6.15
C GLY A 156 9.92 -15.52 -5.46
N GLN A 157 10.15 -14.29 -5.91
CA GLN A 157 11.17 -13.39 -5.38
C GLN A 157 10.59 -12.29 -4.45
N LEU A 158 9.26 -12.18 -4.35
CA LEU A 158 8.61 -11.17 -3.51
C LEU A 158 8.25 -11.72 -2.13
N ALA A 159 8.79 -11.09 -1.09
CA ALA A 159 8.36 -11.23 0.28
C ALA A 159 7.42 -10.08 0.69
N ALA A 160 6.76 -10.23 1.85
CA ALA A 160 5.82 -9.23 2.34
C ALA A 160 6.49 -7.87 2.58
N ALA A 161 7.74 -7.87 3.03
CA ALA A 161 8.53 -6.65 3.20
C ALA A 161 8.77 -5.92 1.88
N ASP A 162 8.93 -6.64 0.77
CA ASP A 162 9.14 -6.03 -0.55
C ASP A 162 7.90 -5.29 -1.04
N LEU A 163 6.70 -5.81 -0.73
CA LEU A 163 5.45 -5.11 -1.03
C LEU A 163 5.36 -3.75 -0.32
N LEU A 164 5.84 -3.65 0.92
CA LEU A 164 5.88 -2.39 1.68
C LEU A 164 6.89 -1.39 1.11
N ALA A 165 7.89 -1.87 0.38
CA ALA A 165 8.96 -1.07 -0.22
C ALA A 165 8.69 -0.69 -1.69
N LEU A 166 7.56 -1.12 -2.26
CA LEU A 166 7.18 -0.77 -3.63
C LEU A 166 7.02 0.74 -3.77
N ALA A 167 7.56 1.28 -4.86
CA ALA A 167 7.60 2.71 -5.10
C ALA A 167 6.19 3.22 -5.43
N PRO A 168 5.61 4.16 -4.64
CA PRO A 168 4.33 4.77 -4.98
C PRO A 168 4.38 5.41 -6.37
N GLY A 169 3.26 5.36 -7.09
CA GLY A 169 3.12 5.88 -8.45
C GLY A 169 3.68 4.98 -9.55
N THR A 170 4.39 3.90 -9.21
CA THR A 170 4.93 2.89 -10.14
C THR A 170 3.96 1.72 -10.27
N LEU A 171 3.77 1.24 -11.50
CA LEU A 171 3.01 0.02 -11.77
C LEU A 171 3.94 -1.19 -11.65
N HIS A 172 3.63 -2.09 -10.71
CA HIS A 172 4.39 -3.29 -10.44
C HIS A 172 3.67 -4.51 -11.03
N TRP A 173 4.25 -5.11 -12.07
CA TRP A 173 3.80 -6.37 -12.63
C TRP A 173 4.40 -7.53 -11.83
N ILE A 174 3.53 -8.40 -11.33
CA ILE A 174 3.90 -9.57 -10.54
C ILE A 174 3.49 -10.81 -11.34
N GLU A 175 4.49 -11.58 -11.73
CA GLU A 175 4.37 -12.71 -12.66
C GLU A 175 4.45 -14.02 -11.88
N ARG A 176 3.74 -15.06 -12.33
CA ARG A 176 3.66 -16.36 -11.61
C ARG A 176 5.02 -17.02 -11.34
N GLY A 177 6.06 -16.67 -12.12
CA GLY A 177 7.39 -17.27 -12.05
C GLY A 177 7.49 -18.53 -12.89
#